data_AF-A0A9W8NF42-F1
#
_entry.id   AF-A0A9W8NF42-F1
#
_cell.length_a   1.000
_cell.length_b   1.000
_cell.length_c   1.000
_cell.angle_alpha   90.00
_cell.angle_beta   90.00
_cell.angle_gamma   90.00
#
_symmetry.space_group_name_H-M   'P 1'
#
loop_
_entity.id
_entity.type
_entity.pdbx_description
1 polymer ?
#
loop_
_entity_poly.entity_id
_entity_poly.type
_entity_poly.pdbx_seq_one_letter_code
_entity_poly.pdbx_strand_id
1 'polypeptide(L)'
;MRGSALLAALVATTAKALSTADWTKQSIYQVLTDRFARTDGSTSACSSLTTYCGGTWQGLINKLDYIQDMGFTAVWISPVVKNIESNTVYGLPYHGYWAQDIYSLNSHFGTEDDLKNLSAALHDRGMYLMVDIVVNHFAWNSAPANVDYSQFNPFNTAADFHSYCPIDYSNADSIVKCWLGDTNVPLPDVKTEDSGIRDTFNGWVSDLVSTYGIDGFRVDTVQHVEKDFWPGFSNAAGCYLVGEIFNGDPSIFPDWLKYISGAMNYPAPPLQP
;
A
#
# COMPACT_ATOMS: atom_id res chain seq x y z
N MET A 1 -52.62 -12.20 -28.22
CA MET A 1 -51.76 -11.18 -27.59
C MET A 1 -50.45 -11.86 -27.24
N ARG A 2 -49.39 -11.65 -28.03
CA ARG A 2 -48.04 -12.17 -27.73
C ARG A 2 -47.31 -11.08 -26.97
N GLY A 3 -47.01 -11.34 -25.69
CA GLY A 3 -46.24 -10.43 -24.85
C GLY A 3 -44.77 -10.45 -25.26
N SER A 4 -44.23 -9.27 -25.56
CA SER A 4 -42.80 -9.07 -25.73
C SER A 4 -42.17 -8.87 -24.36
N ALA A 5 -41.32 -9.80 -23.93
CA ALA A 5 -40.41 -9.58 -22.82
C ALA A 5 -39.16 -8.86 -23.35
N LEU A 6 -38.95 -7.60 -22.94
CA LEU A 6 -37.65 -6.94 -23.10
C LEU A 6 -36.68 -7.53 -22.08
N LEU A 7 -35.65 -8.24 -22.56
CA LEU A 7 -34.47 -8.53 -21.77
C LEU A 7 -33.66 -7.23 -21.65
N ALA A 8 -33.60 -6.64 -20.46
CA ALA A 8 -32.60 -5.63 -20.15
C ALA A 8 -31.26 -6.35 -19.95
N ALA A 9 -30.32 -6.16 -20.88
CA ALA A 9 -28.95 -6.59 -20.69
C ALA A 9 -28.29 -5.65 -19.67
N LEU A 10 -28.00 -6.17 -18.47
CA LEU A 10 -27.04 -5.51 -17.57
C LEU A 10 -25.68 -5.55 -18.27
N VAL A 11 -25.24 -4.41 -18.79
CA VAL A 11 -23.84 -4.21 -19.12
C VAL A 11 -23.13 -4.03 -17.79
N ALA A 12 -22.54 -5.10 -17.26
CA ALA A 12 -21.54 -4.99 -16.22
C ALA A 12 -20.37 -4.21 -16.82
N THR A 13 -20.30 -2.91 -16.56
CA THR A 13 -19.10 -2.13 -16.81
C THR A 13 -18.06 -2.67 -15.86
N THR A 14 -17.17 -3.52 -16.35
CA THR A 14 -15.89 -3.76 -15.68
C THR A 14 -15.20 -2.40 -15.66
N ALA A 15 -15.25 -1.72 -14.51
CA ALA A 15 -14.51 -0.49 -14.31
C ALA A 15 -13.04 -0.83 -14.54
N LYS A 16 -12.49 -0.40 -15.67
CA LYS A 16 -11.06 -0.50 -15.91
C LYS A 16 -10.40 0.53 -14.99
N ALA A 17 -9.39 0.09 -14.23
CA ALA A 17 -8.55 0.99 -13.46
C ALA A 17 -8.06 2.15 -14.35
N LEU A 18 -7.96 3.34 -13.78
CA LEU A 18 -7.59 4.53 -14.52
C LEU A 18 -6.22 4.39 -15.16
N SER A 19 -6.09 4.92 -16.39
CA SER A 19 -4.79 5.08 -17.03
C SER A 19 -3.93 6.11 -16.29
N THR A 20 -2.60 6.05 -16.44
CA THR A 20 -1.68 7.09 -15.93
C THR A 20 -2.10 8.49 -16.37
N ALA A 21 -2.58 8.65 -17.60
CA ALA A 21 -3.05 9.93 -18.12
C ALA A 21 -4.30 10.43 -17.38
N ASP A 22 -5.20 9.55 -16.97
CA ASP A 22 -6.41 9.94 -16.23
C ASP A 22 -6.13 10.22 -14.76
N TRP A 23 -5.11 9.59 -14.17
CA TRP A 23 -4.61 9.91 -12.83
C TRP A 23 -4.08 11.35 -12.71
N THR A 24 -3.59 11.95 -13.80
CA THR A 24 -3.12 13.36 -13.79
C THR A 24 -4.21 14.39 -13.48
N LYS A 25 -5.48 14.02 -13.62
CA LYS A 25 -6.64 14.89 -13.37
C LYS A 25 -7.18 14.74 -11.94
N GLN A 26 -6.65 13.80 -11.18
CA GLN A 26 -7.18 13.44 -9.86
C GLN A 26 -6.53 14.28 -8.75
N SER A 27 -7.26 14.43 -7.64
CA SER A 27 -6.76 14.98 -6.39
C SER A 27 -6.96 13.96 -5.29
N ILE A 28 -5.88 13.61 -4.59
CA ILE A 28 -5.83 12.49 -3.65
C ILE A 28 -5.90 13.01 -2.20
N TYR A 29 -6.82 12.46 -1.41
CA TYR A 29 -6.84 12.62 0.03
C TYR A 29 -6.21 11.41 0.71
N GLN A 30 -5.04 11.58 1.34
CA GLN A 30 -4.39 10.51 2.07
C GLN A 30 -4.99 10.36 3.48
N VAL A 31 -5.22 9.12 3.90
CA VAL A 31 -5.65 8.78 5.26
C VAL A 31 -4.75 7.71 5.87
N LEU A 32 -4.49 7.86 7.17
CA LEU A 32 -4.12 6.72 8.00
C LEU A 32 -5.42 6.03 8.43
N THR A 33 -5.65 4.80 7.98
CA THR A 33 -6.92 4.09 8.19
C THR A 33 -7.32 4.06 9.67
N ASP A 34 -6.38 3.72 10.56
CA ASP A 34 -6.58 3.69 12.02
C ASP A 34 -6.94 5.05 12.65
N ARG A 35 -6.63 6.15 11.98
CA ARG A 35 -6.67 7.51 12.56
C ARG A 35 -7.73 8.41 11.99
N PHE A 36 -8.34 8.03 10.87
CA PHE A 36 -9.27 8.90 10.18
C PHE A 36 -10.68 8.87 10.78
N ALA A 37 -11.30 7.69 10.83
CA ALA A 37 -12.68 7.56 11.29
C ALA A 37 -12.98 6.14 11.81
N ARG A 38 -13.73 6.08 12.91
CA ARG A 38 -14.14 4.83 13.57
C ARG A 38 -15.52 4.40 13.08
N THR A 39 -15.80 3.09 13.06
CA THR A 39 -17.12 2.54 12.69
C THR A 39 -18.25 3.08 13.58
N ASP A 40 -17.99 3.25 14.87
CA ASP A 40 -18.96 3.75 15.86
C ASP A 40 -19.21 5.28 15.76
N GLY A 41 -18.48 5.98 14.88
CA GLY A 41 -18.57 7.42 14.74
C GLY A 41 -18.04 8.22 15.93
N SER A 42 -17.36 7.57 16.88
CA SER A 42 -16.82 8.24 18.06
C SER A 42 -15.77 9.28 17.67
N THR A 43 -15.86 10.45 18.31
CA THR A 43 -14.89 11.54 18.21
C THR A 43 -14.04 11.68 19.47
N SER A 44 -14.09 10.69 20.37
CA SER A 44 -13.26 10.68 21.58
C SER A 44 -11.78 10.59 21.22
N ALA A 45 -10.93 11.32 21.95
CA ALA A 45 -9.49 11.27 21.74
C ALA A 45 -8.93 9.85 21.90
N CYS A 46 -7.96 9.50 21.06
CA CYS A 46 -7.20 8.27 21.22
C CYS A 46 -6.29 8.35 22.45
N SER A 47 -6.34 7.33 23.31
CA SER A 47 -5.61 7.31 24.58
C SER A 47 -4.10 7.14 24.41
N SER A 48 -3.67 6.38 23.40
CA SER A 48 -2.25 6.17 23.08
C SER A 48 -2.01 6.19 21.57
N LEU A 49 -1.17 7.12 21.12
CA LEU A 49 -0.81 7.25 19.70
C LEU A 49 0.15 6.17 19.21
N THR A 50 0.67 5.32 20.11
CA THR A 50 1.50 4.15 19.77
C THR A 50 0.68 2.87 19.66
N THR A 51 -0.65 2.93 19.81
CA THR A 51 -1.56 1.78 19.64
C THR A 51 -2.57 2.03 18.54
N TYR A 52 -3.37 1.01 18.20
CA TYR A 52 -4.55 1.17 17.36
C TYR A 52 -5.58 2.07 18.06
N CYS A 53 -6.01 3.11 17.35
CA CYS A 53 -7.06 4.05 17.73
C CYS A 53 -8.43 3.63 17.18
N GLY A 54 -8.50 2.56 16.39
CA GLY A 54 -9.72 1.86 15.98
C GLY A 54 -10.42 2.47 14.77
N GLY A 55 -9.69 3.21 13.93
CA GLY A 55 -10.19 3.61 12.63
C GLY A 55 -10.31 2.42 11.68
N THR A 56 -11.32 2.44 10.82
CA THR A 56 -11.71 1.29 9.99
C THR A 56 -12.11 1.73 8.59
N TRP A 57 -12.17 0.77 7.65
CA TRP A 57 -12.71 1.03 6.31
C TRP A 57 -14.19 1.44 6.35
N GLN A 58 -15.01 0.82 7.22
CA GLN A 58 -16.39 1.27 7.42
C GLN A 58 -16.48 2.70 7.98
N GLY A 59 -15.58 3.06 8.91
CA GLY A 59 -15.51 4.43 9.42
C GLY A 59 -15.16 5.44 8.33
N LEU A 60 -14.24 5.09 7.42
CA LEU A 60 -13.91 5.89 6.24
C LEU A 60 -15.12 6.04 5.31
N ILE A 61 -15.86 4.95 5.02
CA ILE A 61 -17.10 5.01 4.22
C ILE A 61 -18.08 6.03 4.80
N ASN A 62 -18.26 6.02 6.13
CA ASN A 62 -19.16 6.95 6.84
C ASN A 62 -18.74 8.43 6.74
N LYS A 63 -17.54 8.72 6.22
CA LYS A 63 -16.94 10.05 6.12
C LYS A 63 -16.55 10.43 4.69
N LEU A 64 -16.98 9.67 3.67
CA LEU A 64 -16.68 10.02 2.27
C LEU A 64 -17.27 11.37 1.85
N ASP A 65 -18.42 11.78 2.39
CA ASP A 65 -18.99 13.12 2.13
C ASP A 65 -17.99 14.22 2.52
N TYR A 66 -17.35 14.11 3.70
CA TYR A 66 -16.35 15.08 4.16
C TYR A 66 -15.18 15.22 3.18
N ILE A 67 -14.70 14.10 2.63
CA ILE A 67 -13.59 14.10 1.68
C ILE A 67 -14.04 14.69 0.33
N GLN A 68 -15.21 14.27 -0.16
CA GLN A 68 -15.74 14.67 -1.45
C GLN A 68 -16.13 16.15 -1.48
N ASP A 69 -16.66 16.69 -0.38
CA ASP A 69 -17.04 18.10 -0.26
C ASP A 69 -15.83 19.05 -0.34
N MET A 70 -14.62 18.57 -0.02
CA MET A 70 -13.37 19.30 -0.24
C MET A 70 -12.90 19.26 -1.71
N GLY A 71 -13.56 18.48 -2.58
CA GLY A 71 -13.23 18.35 -4.00
C GLY A 71 -12.17 17.29 -4.32
N PHE A 72 -11.82 16.42 -3.37
CA PHE A 72 -10.95 15.28 -3.65
C PHE A 72 -11.69 14.22 -4.48
N THR A 73 -10.96 13.61 -5.42
CA THR A 73 -11.51 12.61 -6.36
C THR A 73 -10.94 11.22 -6.11
N ALA A 74 -9.97 11.08 -5.21
CA ALA A 74 -9.39 9.79 -4.85
C ALA A 74 -9.02 9.76 -3.37
N VAL A 75 -9.01 8.57 -2.78
CA VAL A 75 -8.54 8.33 -1.41
C VAL A 75 -7.36 7.37 -1.43
N TRP A 76 -6.26 7.76 -0.80
CA TRP A 76 -5.11 6.89 -0.55
C TRP A 76 -5.16 6.38 0.89
N ILE A 77 -5.35 5.06 1.06
CA ILE A 77 -5.42 4.39 2.37
C ILE A 77 -4.10 3.70 2.73
N SER A 78 -3.89 3.46 4.03
CA SER A 78 -2.73 2.69 4.56
C SER A 78 -2.63 1.27 3.98
N PRO A 79 -1.47 0.59 4.13
CA PRO A 79 -1.33 -0.79 3.68
C PRO A 79 -2.37 -1.72 4.32
N VAL A 80 -2.96 -2.58 3.50
CA VAL A 80 -4.12 -3.39 3.90
C VAL A 80 -3.75 -4.77 4.42
N VAL A 81 -2.50 -5.19 4.27
CA VAL A 81 -2.04 -6.54 4.60
C VAL A 81 -1.87 -6.75 6.10
N LYS A 82 -1.94 -8.00 6.54
CA LYS A 82 -1.75 -8.37 7.94
C LYS A 82 -0.34 -8.03 8.41
N ASN A 83 -0.29 -7.38 9.57
CA ASN A 83 0.95 -6.94 10.22
C ASN A 83 1.31 -7.87 11.39
N ILE A 84 2.47 -7.65 12.01
CA ILE A 84 2.79 -8.26 13.30
C ILE A 84 1.79 -7.84 14.39
N GLU A 85 1.43 -8.72 15.33
CA GLU A 85 0.47 -8.36 16.41
C GLU A 85 1.16 -7.98 17.73
N SER A 86 2.48 -8.16 17.81
CA SER A 86 3.25 -7.90 19.03
C SER A 86 3.47 -6.40 19.25
N ASN A 87 3.30 -5.93 20.49
CA ASN A 87 3.68 -4.57 20.87
C ASN A 87 5.21 -4.45 20.90
N THR A 88 5.74 -3.60 20.02
CA THR A 88 7.18 -3.32 19.92
C THR A 88 7.60 -2.22 20.88
N VAL A 89 8.90 -1.92 20.94
CA VAL A 89 9.39 -0.72 21.64
C VAL A 89 8.87 0.59 21.04
N TYR A 90 8.36 0.57 19.80
CA TYR A 90 7.80 1.70 19.08
C TYR A 90 6.25 1.68 19.02
N GLY A 91 5.61 0.67 19.62
CA GLY A 91 4.16 0.52 19.62
C GLY A 91 3.66 -0.64 18.74
N LEU A 92 2.37 -0.59 18.43
CA LEU A 92 1.66 -1.52 17.53
C LEU A 92 1.68 -1.00 16.09
N PRO A 93 1.59 -1.87 15.07
CA PRO A 93 1.67 -1.47 13.66
C PRO A 93 0.38 -0.88 13.09
N TYR A 94 -0.19 0.09 13.76
CA TYR A 94 -1.40 0.79 13.32
C TYR A 94 -1.27 1.48 11.95
N HIS A 95 -0.03 1.70 11.51
CA HIS A 95 0.31 2.34 10.24
C HIS A 95 0.30 1.39 9.04
N GLY A 96 0.38 0.06 9.25
CA GLY A 96 0.29 -0.96 8.19
C GLY A 96 1.62 -1.40 7.53
N TYR A 97 2.72 -0.68 7.73
CA TYR A 97 4.03 -0.97 7.11
C TYR A 97 4.87 -2.11 7.74
N TRP A 98 4.36 -2.84 8.73
CA TRP A 98 5.07 -3.96 9.37
C TRP A 98 4.42 -5.30 9.03
N ALA A 99 4.40 -5.60 7.73
CA ALA A 99 3.76 -6.78 7.18
C ALA A 99 4.33 -8.08 7.77
N GLN A 100 3.43 -9.03 7.98
CA GLN A 100 3.75 -10.41 8.35
C GLN A 100 3.15 -11.40 7.35
N ASP A 101 2.01 -11.08 6.73
CA ASP A 101 1.33 -11.94 5.77
C ASP A 101 0.62 -11.09 4.72
N ILE A 102 1.08 -11.18 3.47
CA ILE A 102 0.53 -10.37 2.35
C ILE A 102 -0.78 -10.92 1.79
N TYR A 103 -1.14 -12.17 2.10
CA TYR A 103 -2.38 -12.80 1.64
C TYR A 103 -3.55 -12.63 2.61
N SER A 104 -3.27 -12.20 3.84
CA SER A 104 -4.29 -11.85 4.82
C SER A 104 -4.42 -10.34 4.94
N LEU A 105 -5.64 -9.85 5.19
CA LEU A 105 -5.89 -8.44 5.51
C LEU A 105 -5.62 -8.12 6.98
N ASN A 106 -5.32 -6.86 7.27
CA ASN A 106 -5.25 -6.34 8.64
C ASN A 106 -6.65 -6.29 9.26
N SER A 107 -6.92 -7.20 10.18
CA SER A 107 -8.22 -7.36 10.83
C SER A 107 -8.62 -6.18 11.71
N HIS A 108 -7.68 -5.31 12.11
CA HIS A 108 -8.01 -4.09 12.86
C HIS A 108 -8.75 -3.05 11.99
N PHE A 109 -8.58 -3.09 10.66
CA PHE A 109 -9.23 -2.16 9.73
C PHE A 109 -10.60 -2.61 9.25
N GLY A 110 -10.87 -3.92 9.30
CA GLY A 110 -12.14 -4.52 8.91
C GLY A 110 -11.97 -5.89 8.28
N THR A 111 -13.05 -6.35 7.65
CA THR A 111 -13.12 -7.59 6.90
C THR A 111 -12.85 -7.38 5.40
N GLU A 112 -12.73 -8.48 4.66
CA GLU A 112 -12.64 -8.45 3.19
C GLU A 112 -13.83 -7.70 2.54
N ASP A 113 -15.04 -7.94 3.05
CA ASP A 113 -16.25 -7.28 2.56
C ASP A 113 -16.21 -5.78 2.85
N ASP A 114 -15.65 -5.35 3.98
CA ASP A 114 -15.52 -3.92 4.30
C ASP A 114 -14.61 -3.19 3.30
N LEU A 115 -13.50 -3.82 2.87
CA LEU A 115 -12.61 -3.23 1.86
C LEU A 115 -13.28 -3.18 0.48
N LYS A 116 -14.01 -4.24 0.09
CA LYS A 116 -14.82 -4.23 -1.16
C LYS A 116 -15.90 -3.17 -1.14
N ASN A 117 -16.58 -3.02 0.00
CA ASN A 117 -17.61 -1.99 0.20
C ASN A 117 -17.01 -0.58 0.14
N LEU A 118 -15.79 -0.38 0.65
CA LEU A 118 -15.09 0.91 0.52
C LEU A 118 -14.82 1.26 -0.95
N SER A 119 -14.30 0.32 -1.72
CA SER A 119 -14.09 0.51 -3.16
C SER A 119 -15.41 0.84 -3.86
N ALA A 120 -16.46 0.04 -3.62
CA ALA A 120 -17.77 0.27 -4.23
C ALA A 120 -18.34 1.65 -3.86
N ALA A 121 -18.25 2.05 -2.60
CA ALA A 121 -18.73 3.35 -2.14
C ALA A 121 -17.96 4.54 -2.76
N LEU A 122 -16.65 4.38 -3.01
CA LEU A 122 -15.86 5.36 -3.76
C LEU A 122 -16.30 5.41 -5.22
N HIS A 123 -16.45 4.25 -5.87
CA HIS A 123 -16.85 4.17 -7.28
C HIS A 123 -18.27 4.72 -7.53
N ASP A 124 -19.22 4.48 -6.64
CA ASP A 124 -20.58 5.03 -6.69
C ASP A 124 -20.59 6.58 -6.64
N ARG A 125 -19.52 7.16 -6.10
CA ARG A 125 -19.28 8.61 -6.01
C ARG A 125 -18.44 9.16 -7.16
N GLY A 126 -18.02 8.30 -8.10
CA GLY A 126 -17.04 8.65 -9.13
C GLY A 126 -15.65 8.97 -8.58
N MET A 127 -15.32 8.43 -7.40
CA MET A 127 -14.01 8.55 -6.75
C MET A 127 -13.19 7.27 -6.92
N TYR A 128 -11.88 7.36 -6.69
CA TYR A 128 -10.93 6.26 -6.89
C TYR A 128 -10.25 5.80 -5.61
N LEU A 129 -9.99 4.50 -5.51
CA LEU A 129 -9.27 3.89 -4.39
C LEU A 129 -7.79 3.71 -4.76
N MET A 130 -6.92 4.39 -4.03
CA MET A 130 -5.49 4.14 -4.02
C MET A 130 -5.10 3.40 -2.74
N VAL A 131 -4.37 2.30 -2.89
CA VAL A 131 -3.90 1.51 -1.74
C VAL A 131 -2.39 1.64 -1.61
N ASP A 132 -1.91 1.80 -0.38
CA ASP A 132 -0.49 1.73 -0.08
C ASP A 132 -0.01 0.27 -0.08
N ILE A 133 1.17 0.01 -0.63
CA ILE A 133 1.77 -1.32 -0.65
C ILE A 133 3.26 -1.27 -0.34
N VAL A 134 3.75 -2.32 0.32
CA VAL A 134 5.16 -2.54 0.63
C VAL A 134 5.56 -3.87 0.01
N VAL A 135 6.59 -3.85 -0.83
CA VAL A 135 7.20 -5.06 -1.42
C VAL A 135 8.63 -5.28 -0.90
N ASN A 136 9.22 -4.26 -0.27
CA ASN A 136 10.61 -4.26 0.15
C ASN A 136 10.86 -5.21 1.33
N HIS A 137 10.00 -5.18 2.35
CA HIS A 137 10.31 -5.79 3.63
C HIS A 137 9.10 -6.37 4.37
N PHE A 138 9.41 -7.28 5.28
CA PHE A 138 8.52 -7.72 6.37
C PHE A 138 9.01 -7.07 7.67
N ALA A 139 8.38 -7.34 8.81
CA ALA A 139 8.82 -6.81 10.10
C ALA A 139 8.95 -7.87 11.19
N TRP A 140 9.87 -7.64 12.13
CA TRP A 140 10.07 -8.51 13.28
C TRP A 140 10.24 -7.70 14.57
N ASN A 141 9.84 -8.26 15.71
CA ASN A 141 9.92 -7.59 17.02
C ASN A 141 11.02 -8.21 17.91
N SER A 142 12.22 -8.32 17.37
CA SER A 142 13.43 -8.72 18.10
C SER A 142 14.67 -8.40 17.26
N ALA A 143 15.85 -8.65 17.81
CA ALA A 143 17.11 -8.51 17.09
C ALA A 143 17.11 -9.30 15.75
N PRO A 144 17.81 -8.80 14.70
CA PRO A 144 17.88 -9.45 13.39
C PRO A 144 18.30 -10.93 13.43
N ALA A 145 19.18 -11.29 14.37
CA ALA A 145 19.65 -12.67 14.56
C ALA A 145 18.54 -13.64 15.02
N ASN A 146 17.42 -13.12 15.52
CA ASN A 146 16.31 -13.87 16.09
C ASN A 146 15.06 -13.87 15.21
N VAL A 147 15.16 -13.46 13.94
CA VAL A 147 14.03 -13.49 13.01
C VAL A 147 13.58 -14.93 12.79
N ASP A 148 12.32 -15.21 13.13
CA ASP A 148 11.67 -16.47 12.78
C ASP A 148 10.90 -16.28 11.47
N TYR A 149 11.58 -16.58 10.36
CA TYR A 149 11.01 -16.46 9.02
C TYR A 149 9.77 -17.32 8.81
N SER A 150 9.56 -18.39 9.59
CA SER A 150 8.37 -19.25 9.43
C SER A 150 7.05 -18.54 9.77
N GLN A 151 7.13 -17.37 10.43
CA GLN A 151 5.97 -16.53 10.73
C GLN A 151 5.53 -15.66 9.54
N PHE A 152 6.33 -15.58 8.48
CA PHE A 152 6.03 -14.79 7.30
C PHE A 152 5.29 -15.60 6.25
N ASN A 153 4.45 -14.93 5.46
CA ASN A 153 3.72 -15.55 4.36
C ASN A 153 3.69 -14.61 3.15
N PRO A 154 4.09 -15.06 1.94
CA PRO A 154 4.55 -16.42 1.60
C PRO A 154 6.05 -16.69 1.83
N PHE A 155 6.86 -15.64 2.01
CA PHE A 155 8.32 -15.76 2.10
C PHE A 155 8.73 -16.23 3.49
N ASN A 156 8.78 -17.54 3.67
CA ASN A 156 8.85 -18.16 4.99
C ASN A 156 10.21 -18.78 5.33
N THR A 157 11.24 -18.49 4.53
CA THR A 157 12.60 -18.97 4.75
C THR A 157 13.61 -17.84 4.72
N ALA A 158 14.74 -18.01 5.42
CA ALA A 158 15.85 -17.05 5.36
C ALA A 158 16.44 -16.87 3.95
N ALA A 159 16.20 -17.82 3.04
CA ALA A 159 16.68 -17.73 1.66
C ALA A 159 15.93 -16.65 0.86
N ASP A 160 14.70 -16.34 1.25
CA ASP A 160 13.85 -15.33 0.58
C ASP A 160 14.28 -13.88 0.90
N PHE A 161 15.19 -13.70 1.86
CA PHE A 161 15.62 -12.39 2.36
C PHE A 161 17.13 -12.19 2.21
N HIS A 162 17.55 -10.94 2.00
CA HIS A 162 18.94 -10.56 2.09
C HIS A 162 19.47 -10.80 3.51
N SER A 163 20.78 -11.04 3.63
CA SER A 163 21.42 -11.13 4.96
C SER A 163 21.41 -9.77 5.65
N TYR A 164 21.16 -9.75 6.95
CA TYR A 164 21.13 -8.50 7.71
C TYR A 164 22.44 -7.72 7.58
N CYS A 165 22.30 -6.47 7.17
CA CYS A 165 23.27 -5.39 7.30
C CYS A 165 22.50 -4.07 7.50
N PRO A 166 23.06 -3.09 8.23
CA PRO A 166 22.52 -1.74 8.22
C PRO A 166 22.81 -1.05 6.88
N ILE A 167 21.91 -0.17 6.43
CA ILE A 167 22.06 0.54 5.16
C ILE A 167 23.20 1.57 5.24
N ASP A 168 24.11 1.49 4.26
CA ASP A 168 25.07 2.52 3.90
C ASP A 168 24.55 3.30 2.68
N TYR A 169 24.02 4.51 2.92
CA TYR A 169 23.47 5.37 1.88
C TYR A 169 24.51 5.93 0.87
N SER A 170 25.80 5.65 1.07
CA SER A 170 26.83 5.93 0.08
C SER A 170 27.05 4.78 -0.92
N ASN A 171 26.44 3.62 -0.67
CA ASN A 171 26.58 2.42 -1.46
C ASN A 171 25.25 1.99 -2.07
N ALA A 172 25.13 2.08 -3.40
CA ALA A 172 23.91 1.73 -4.13
C ALA A 172 23.46 0.28 -3.89
N ASP A 173 24.38 -0.67 -3.76
CA ASP A 173 24.03 -2.07 -3.46
C ASP A 173 23.52 -2.22 -2.02
N SER A 174 24.06 -1.45 -1.08
CA SER A 174 23.59 -1.47 0.31
C SER A 174 22.19 -0.90 0.43
N ILE A 175 21.87 0.16 -0.31
CA ILE A 175 20.54 0.79 -0.29
C ILE A 175 19.43 -0.22 -0.66
N VAL A 176 19.71 -1.15 -1.58
CA VAL A 176 18.71 -2.09 -2.11
C VAL A 176 18.82 -3.53 -1.55
N LYS A 177 19.78 -3.79 -0.65
CA LYS A 177 19.99 -5.15 -0.10
C LYS A 177 20.18 -5.20 1.42
N CYS A 178 20.39 -4.05 2.06
CA CYS A 178 20.50 -3.97 3.51
C CYS A 178 19.16 -3.57 4.13
N TRP A 179 18.97 -3.96 5.38
CA TRP A 179 17.67 -3.91 6.01
C TRP A 179 17.37 -2.50 6.52
N LEU A 180 16.13 -2.06 6.29
CA LEU A 180 15.55 -0.91 6.97
C LEU A 180 15.24 -1.24 8.44
N GLY A 181 14.85 -0.21 9.19
CA GLY A 181 14.57 -0.31 10.62
C GLY A 181 15.84 -0.35 11.47
N ASP A 182 15.72 -0.89 12.68
CA ASP A 182 16.83 -0.99 13.62
C ASP A 182 16.89 -2.36 14.29
N THR A 183 17.73 -2.52 15.31
CA THR A 183 17.89 -3.80 16.00
C THR A 183 16.75 -4.15 16.96
N ASN A 184 15.79 -3.26 17.20
CA ASN A 184 14.61 -3.53 18.02
C ASN A 184 13.44 -3.96 17.14
N VAL A 185 13.23 -3.27 16.02
CA VAL A 185 12.24 -3.61 15.00
C VAL A 185 12.92 -3.63 13.63
N PRO A 186 13.65 -4.72 13.31
CA PRO A 186 14.26 -4.84 11.99
C PRO A 186 13.20 -5.14 10.94
N LEU A 187 13.53 -4.74 9.71
CA LEU A 187 12.68 -4.97 8.55
C LEU A 187 13.39 -5.94 7.59
N PRO A 188 13.20 -7.27 7.74
CA PRO A 188 13.76 -8.27 6.84
C PRO A 188 13.53 -7.91 5.37
N ASP A 189 14.62 -7.67 4.66
CA ASP A 189 14.63 -7.17 3.29
C ASP A 189 14.49 -8.33 2.29
N VAL A 190 13.46 -8.28 1.47
CA VAL A 190 13.08 -9.35 0.54
C VAL A 190 14.00 -9.33 -0.67
N LYS A 191 14.46 -10.50 -1.14
CA LYS A 191 15.26 -10.65 -2.37
C LYS A 191 14.43 -10.45 -3.63
N THR A 192 14.02 -9.21 -3.87
CA THR A 192 13.17 -8.80 -4.99
C THR A 192 13.80 -9.05 -6.36
N GLU A 193 15.10 -9.35 -6.43
CA GLU A 193 15.79 -9.79 -7.64
C GLU A 193 15.52 -11.26 -8.02
N ASP A 194 15.01 -12.08 -7.10
CA ASP A 194 14.65 -13.47 -7.36
C ASP A 194 13.39 -13.58 -8.24
N SER A 195 13.45 -14.41 -9.29
CA SER A 195 12.34 -14.53 -10.24
C SER A 195 11.07 -15.12 -9.63
N GLY A 196 11.19 -16.06 -8.68
CA GLY A 196 10.04 -16.66 -8.00
C GLY A 196 9.35 -15.67 -7.05
N ILE A 197 10.14 -14.84 -6.38
CA ILE A 197 9.63 -13.73 -5.56
C ILE A 197 8.90 -12.70 -6.43
N ARG A 198 9.49 -12.33 -7.58
CA ARG A 198 8.83 -11.43 -8.56
C ARG A 198 7.50 -12.00 -9.06
N ASP A 199 7.48 -13.28 -9.44
CA ASP A 199 6.24 -13.94 -9.89
C ASP A 199 5.17 -13.92 -8.80
N THR A 200 5.57 -14.12 -7.54
CA THR A 200 4.68 -14.07 -6.39
C THR A 200 4.09 -12.67 -6.19
N PHE A 201 4.92 -11.62 -6.18
CA PHE A 201 4.45 -10.24 -6.04
C PHE A 201 3.59 -9.79 -7.23
N ASN A 202 3.93 -10.20 -8.45
CA ASN A 202 3.15 -9.91 -9.65
C ASN A 202 1.74 -10.54 -9.58
N GLY A 203 1.65 -11.80 -9.16
CA GLY A 203 0.36 -12.45 -8.93
C GLY A 203 -0.43 -11.76 -7.83
N TRP A 204 0.21 -11.50 -6.69
CA TRP A 204 -0.40 -10.83 -5.55
C TRP A 204 -1.00 -9.45 -5.89
N VAL A 205 -0.26 -8.59 -6.59
CA VAL A 205 -0.77 -7.24 -6.92
C VAL A 205 -1.92 -7.30 -7.93
N SER A 206 -1.87 -8.23 -8.89
CA SER A 206 -2.98 -8.48 -9.83
C SER A 206 -4.24 -8.98 -9.09
N ASP A 207 -4.06 -9.87 -8.12
CA ASP A 207 -5.15 -10.39 -7.30
C ASP A 207 -5.74 -9.29 -6.41
N LEU A 208 -4.93 -8.42 -5.82
CA LEU A 208 -5.41 -7.26 -5.06
C LEU A 208 -6.31 -6.34 -5.92
N VAL A 209 -5.86 -5.99 -7.13
CA VAL A 209 -6.64 -5.14 -8.04
C VAL A 209 -7.97 -5.79 -8.40
N SER A 210 -7.94 -7.05 -8.84
CA SER A 210 -9.14 -7.75 -9.29
C SER A 210 -10.12 -8.07 -8.16
N THR A 211 -9.62 -8.34 -6.95
CA THR A 211 -10.45 -8.73 -5.79
C THR A 211 -11.11 -7.52 -5.14
N TYR A 212 -10.39 -6.40 -5.03
CA TYR A 212 -10.81 -5.25 -4.24
C TYR A 212 -11.18 -4.01 -5.06
N GLY A 213 -11.06 -4.05 -6.39
CA GLY A 213 -11.42 -2.91 -7.25
C GLY A 213 -10.46 -1.73 -7.12
N ILE A 214 -9.17 -1.98 -6.84
CA ILE A 214 -8.17 -0.92 -6.62
C ILE A 214 -7.85 -0.21 -7.94
N ASP A 215 -7.82 1.12 -7.92
CA ASP A 215 -7.60 1.96 -9.10
C ASP A 215 -6.15 2.42 -9.29
N GLY A 216 -5.35 2.32 -8.23
CA GLY A 216 -3.94 2.70 -8.23
C GLY A 216 -3.25 2.32 -6.93
N PHE A 217 -1.92 2.36 -6.94
CA PHE A 217 -1.12 2.09 -5.75
C PHE A 217 -0.19 3.27 -5.45
N ARG A 218 -0.04 3.57 -4.16
CA ARG A 218 1.18 4.20 -3.67
C ARG A 218 2.12 3.09 -3.23
N VAL A 219 3.37 3.16 -3.67
CA VAL A 219 4.37 2.16 -3.33
C VAL A 219 5.39 2.73 -2.37
N ASP A 220 5.53 2.09 -1.23
CA ASP A 220 6.50 2.42 -0.20
C ASP A 220 7.94 2.13 -0.65
N THR A 221 8.90 2.88 -0.11
CA THR A 221 10.33 2.52 -0.10
C THR A 221 10.92 2.17 -1.47
N VAL A 222 10.49 2.84 -2.55
CA VAL A 222 10.86 2.48 -3.93
C VAL A 222 12.36 2.46 -4.18
N GLN A 223 13.11 3.35 -3.51
CA GLN A 223 14.57 3.40 -3.64
C GLN A 223 15.31 2.20 -3.05
N HIS A 224 14.65 1.40 -2.21
CA HIS A 224 15.22 0.23 -1.56
C HIS A 224 15.01 -1.07 -2.35
N VAL A 225 14.36 -0.99 -3.51
CA VAL A 225 14.19 -2.12 -4.44
C VAL A 225 14.88 -1.78 -5.76
N GLU A 226 15.56 -2.74 -6.37
CA GLU A 226 16.25 -2.52 -7.63
C GLU A 226 15.28 -2.15 -8.76
N LYS A 227 15.75 -1.29 -9.67
CA LYS A 227 14.91 -0.72 -10.73
C LYS A 227 14.23 -1.76 -11.62
N ASP A 228 14.88 -2.88 -11.85
CA ASP A 228 14.42 -3.95 -12.74
C ASP A 228 13.18 -4.70 -12.21
N PHE A 229 12.85 -4.55 -10.92
CA PHE A 229 11.61 -5.09 -10.34
C PHE A 229 10.36 -4.40 -10.91
N TRP A 230 10.40 -3.07 -11.03
CA TRP A 230 9.22 -2.24 -11.21
C TRP A 230 8.47 -2.40 -12.54
N PRO A 231 9.11 -2.61 -13.72
CA PRO A 231 8.37 -2.75 -14.96
C PRO A 231 7.43 -3.97 -14.97
N GLY A 232 7.90 -5.12 -14.45
CA GLY A 232 7.11 -6.34 -14.34
C GLY A 232 5.95 -6.17 -13.37
N PHE A 233 6.25 -5.60 -12.20
CA PHE A 233 5.26 -5.34 -11.16
C PHE A 233 4.18 -4.34 -11.60
N SER A 234 4.58 -3.23 -12.24
CA SER A 234 3.65 -2.23 -12.80
C SER A 234 2.74 -2.83 -13.87
N ASN A 235 3.29 -3.67 -14.74
CA ASN A 235 2.50 -4.36 -15.76
C ASN A 235 1.51 -5.35 -15.16
N ALA A 236 1.90 -6.08 -14.11
CA ALA A 236 1.03 -7.02 -13.41
C ALA A 236 -0.10 -6.32 -12.66
N ALA A 237 0.18 -5.18 -12.01
CA ALA A 237 -0.83 -4.36 -11.35
C ALA A 237 -1.86 -3.81 -12.35
N GLY A 238 -1.41 -3.42 -13.56
CA GLY A 238 -2.31 -2.94 -14.62
C GLY A 238 -2.99 -1.60 -14.32
N CYS A 239 -2.51 -0.88 -13.30
CA CYS A 239 -3.02 0.42 -12.87
C CYS A 239 -1.86 1.38 -12.57
N TYR A 240 -2.17 2.63 -12.19
CA TYR A 240 -1.16 3.64 -11.90
C TYR A 240 -0.43 3.37 -10.58
N LEU A 241 0.91 3.47 -10.61
CA LEU A 241 1.77 3.37 -9.45
C LEU A 241 2.46 4.70 -9.19
N VAL A 242 2.27 5.29 -8.01
CA VAL A 242 3.07 6.42 -7.52
C VAL A 242 4.08 5.93 -6.50
N GLY A 243 5.37 6.06 -6.82
CA GLY A 243 6.46 5.59 -5.97
C GLY A 243 6.90 6.60 -4.92
N GLU A 244 7.11 6.13 -3.70
CA GLU A 244 7.86 6.87 -2.70
C GLU A 244 9.36 6.76 -2.96
N ILE A 245 9.92 7.80 -3.56
CA ILE A 245 11.35 7.96 -3.78
C ILE A 245 11.83 9.03 -2.79
N PHE A 246 12.16 8.63 -1.57
CA PHE A 246 12.48 9.53 -0.45
C PHE A 246 13.84 10.24 -0.63
N ASN A 247 13.91 11.16 -1.58
CA ASN A 247 15.14 11.88 -1.92
C ASN A 247 14.82 13.26 -2.50
N GLY A 248 15.52 14.28 -2.00
CA GLY A 248 15.31 15.67 -2.39
C GLY A 248 16.08 16.11 -3.66
N ASP A 249 16.94 15.26 -4.22
CA ASP A 249 17.65 15.57 -5.46
C ASP A 249 16.74 15.36 -6.69
N PRO A 250 16.33 16.42 -7.40
CA PRO A 250 15.48 16.26 -8.58
C PRO A 250 16.19 15.53 -9.75
N SER A 251 17.52 15.45 -9.75
CA SER A 251 18.29 14.90 -10.86
C SER A 251 18.07 13.40 -11.08
N ILE A 252 17.65 12.67 -10.04
CA ILE A 252 17.48 11.22 -10.08
C ILE A 252 16.09 10.80 -10.63
N PHE A 253 15.09 11.69 -10.54
CA PHE A 253 13.70 11.37 -10.85
C PHE A 253 13.46 11.02 -12.32
N PRO A 254 14.04 11.72 -13.32
CA PRO A 254 13.87 11.35 -14.72
C PRO A 254 14.30 9.92 -15.05
N ASP A 255 15.26 9.36 -14.30
CA ASP A 255 15.67 7.97 -14.49
C ASP A 255 14.70 6.99 -13.85
N TRP A 256 14.22 7.28 -12.63
CA TRP A 256 13.21 6.46 -11.95
C TRP A 256 11.87 6.40 -12.69
N LEU A 257 11.43 7.51 -13.28
CA LEU A 257 10.18 7.59 -14.06
C LEU A 257 10.20 6.76 -15.37
N LYS A 258 11.33 6.10 -15.69
CA LYS A 258 11.38 5.07 -16.75
C LYS A 258 10.85 3.71 -16.28
N TYR A 259 10.80 3.48 -14.97
CA TYR A 259 10.50 2.18 -14.37
C TYR A 259 9.17 2.14 -13.63
N ILE A 260 8.68 3.30 -13.16
CA ILE A 260 7.41 3.45 -12.43
C ILE A 260 6.57 4.59 -13.02
N SER A 261 5.24 4.52 -12.88
CA SER A 261 4.32 5.45 -13.54
C SER A 261 4.42 6.90 -13.05
N GLY A 262 4.70 7.08 -11.76
CA GLY A 262 4.87 8.39 -11.14
C GLY A 262 5.66 8.28 -9.84
N ALA A 263 6.02 9.44 -9.27
CA ALA A 263 6.77 9.51 -8.04
C ALA A 263 6.26 10.65 -7.15
N MET A 264 6.37 10.46 -5.84
CA MET A 264 6.13 11.51 -4.85
C MET A 264 7.15 12.64 -5.05
N ASN A 265 6.67 13.88 -5.15
CA ASN A 265 7.50 15.03 -5.50
C ASN A 265 8.30 15.59 -4.30
N TYR A 266 9.15 14.77 -3.70
CA TYR A 266 10.06 15.16 -2.61
C TYR A 266 11.03 16.32 -2.94
N PRO A 267 11.50 16.50 -4.20
CA PRO A 267 12.35 17.64 -4.56
C PRO A 267 11.64 18.99 -4.55
N ALA A 268 10.31 19.01 -4.60
CA ALA A 268 9.58 20.28 -4.58
C ALA A 268 9.86 21.02 -3.26
N PRO A 269 10.14 22.33 -3.32
CA PRO A 269 10.26 23.11 -2.10
C PRO A 269 8.94 23.04 -1.32
N PRO A 270 8.99 23.02 0.02
CA PRO A 270 7.77 23.09 0.82
C PRO A 270 6.97 24.32 0.38
N LEU A 271 5.65 24.15 0.26
CA LEU A 271 4.74 25.25 -0.03
C LEU A 271 5.01 26.35 1.01
N GLN A 272 5.53 27.49 0.56
CA GLN A 272 5.69 28.64 1.44
C GLN A 272 4.28 29.15 1.78
N PRO A 273 3.97 29.38 3.07
CA PRO A 273 2.67 29.86 3.49
C PRO A 273 2.32 31.24 2.94
#